data_AF-A0A1F9X8L2-F1
#
_entry.id   AF-A0A1F9X8L2-F1
#
_cell.length_a   1.000
_cell.length_b   1.000
_cell.length_c   1.000
_cell.angle_alpha   90.00
_cell.angle_beta   90.00
_cell.angle_gamma   90.00
#
_symmetry.space_group_name_H-M   'P 1'
#
loop_
_entity.id
_entity.type
_entity.pdbx_description
1 polymer ?
#
loop_
_entity_poly.entity_id
_entity_poly.type
_entity_poly.pdbx_seq_one_letter_code
_entity_poly.pdbx_strand_id
1 'polypeptide(L)'
;MILADFVIGAVFFSLGWIYFYAPNLVLRLNRIAREILFNDRLILLERRKLAILFFCLSFIVLFMGFSSLTQLRLHKMEETTKSKIVWQILARKYPNDKIIREQLKKTGL
;
A
#
# COMPACT_ATOMS: atom_id res chain seq x y z
N MET A 1 -6.08 -5.63 -4.22
CA MET A 1 -4.61 -5.83 -4.17
C MET A 1 -3.97 -4.84 -3.22
N ILE A 2 -4.08 -3.53 -3.43
CA ILE A 2 -3.47 -2.49 -2.55
C ILE A 2 -3.81 -2.64 -1.05
N LEU A 3 -5.08 -2.93 -0.71
CA LEU A 3 -5.47 -3.16 0.69
C LEU A 3 -4.72 -4.34 1.32
N ALA A 4 -4.47 -5.40 0.55
CA ALA A 4 -3.74 -6.57 1.03
C ALA A 4 -2.27 -6.24 1.31
N ASP A 5 -1.64 -5.42 0.45
CA ASP A 5 -0.24 -4.99 0.65
C ASP A 5 -0.07 -4.19 1.96
N PHE A 6 -1.04 -3.31 2.27
CA PHE A 6 -1.06 -2.58 3.55
C PHE A 6 -1.28 -3.50 4.75
N VAL A 7 -2.20 -4.46 4.66
CA VAL A 7 -2.45 -5.43 5.75
C VAL A 7 -1.23 -6.30 5.99
N ILE A 8 -0.60 -6.81 4.93
CA ILE A 8 0.62 -7.62 5.01
C ILE A 8 1.77 -6.80 5.61
N GLY A 9 1.97 -5.57 5.15
CA GLY A 9 2.96 -4.65 5.71
C GLY A 9 2.76 -4.39 7.21
N ALA A 10 1.52 -4.20 7.65
CA ALA A 10 1.16 -3.99 9.05
C ALA A 10 1.41 -5.24 9.92
N VAL A 11 1.13 -6.43 9.39
CA VAL A 11 1.42 -7.71 10.06
C VAL A 11 2.93 -7.89 10.24
N PHE A 12 3.72 -7.64 9.19
CA PHE A 12 5.19 -7.69 9.27
C PHE A 12 5.78 -6.65 10.23
N PHE A 13 5.20 -5.45 10.27
CA PHE A 13 5.60 -4.42 11.22
C PHE A 13 5.35 -4.86 12.66
N SER A 14 4.17 -5.43 12.91
CA SER A 14 3.78 -5.95 14.23
C SER A 14 4.70 -7.11 14.66
N LEU A 15 5.05 -8.01 13.73
CA LEU A 15 6.03 -9.08 13.96
C LEU A 15 7.42 -8.52 14.30
N GLY A 16 7.90 -7.52 13.57
CA GLY A 16 9.16 -6.83 13.87
C GLY A 16 9.16 -6.21 15.27
N TRP A 17 8.04 -5.60 15.67
CA TRP A 17 7.87 -5.03 17.01
C TRP A 17 7.90 -6.09 18.12
N ILE A 18 7.19 -7.22 17.92
CA ILE A 18 7.17 -8.34 18.86
C ILE A 18 8.58 -8.92 19.04
N TYR A 19 9.33 -9.09 17.94
CA TYR A 19 10.71 -9.57 17.96
C TYR A 19 11.69 -8.61 18.64
N PHE A 20 11.38 -7.30 18.65
CA PHE A 20 12.23 -6.29 19.27
C PHE A 20 11.99 -6.13 20.79
N TYR A 21 10.72 -6.07 21.22
CA TYR A 21 10.36 -5.66 22.59
C TYR A 21 9.97 -6.81 23.53
N ALA A 22 9.44 -7.93 23.02
CA ALA A 22 8.78 -8.93 23.86
C ALA A 22 9.43 -10.33 23.76
N PRO A 23 10.55 -10.59 24.46
CA PRO A 23 11.24 -11.88 24.40
C PRO A 23 10.36 -13.06 24.86
N ASN A 24 9.42 -12.82 25.77
CA ASN A 24 8.45 -13.84 26.22
C ASN A 24 7.44 -14.23 25.13
N LEU A 25 7.04 -13.28 24.27
CA LEU A 25 6.15 -13.56 23.14
C LEU A 25 6.91 -14.25 22.00
N VAL A 26 8.17 -13.85 21.77
CA VAL A 26 9.06 -14.53 20.84
C VAL A 26 9.24 -16.00 21.23
N LEU A 27 9.43 -16.30 22.51
CA LEU A 27 9.52 -17.69 22.98
C LEU A 27 8.24 -18.50 22.74
N ARG A 28 7.05 -17.88 22.87
CA ARG A 28 5.77 -18.55 22.58
C ARG A 28 5.58 -18.80 21.08
N LEU A 29 5.83 -17.78 20.24
CA LEU A 29 5.80 -17.92 18.78
C LEU A 29 6.84 -18.93 18.29
N ASN A 30 8.02 -18.90 18.88
CA ASN A 30 9.09 -19.82 18.54
C ASN A 30 8.75 -21.25 18.96
N ARG A 31 8.03 -21.47 20.06
CA ARG A 31 7.53 -22.81 20.43
C ARG A 31 6.58 -23.39 19.37
N ILE A 32 5.80 -22.55 18.71
CA ILE A 32 4.93 -22.92 17.58
C ILE A 32 5.76 -23.15 16.31
N ALA A 33 6.73 -22.26 16.03
CA ALA A 33 7.62 -22.38 14.87
C ALA A 33 8.66 -23.51 15.01
N ARG A 34 8.92 -23.99 16.22
CA ARG A 34 9.86 -25.08 16.54
C ARG A 34 9.51 -26.38 15.82
N GLU A 35 8.23 -26.62 15.57
CA GLU A 35 7.75 -27.79 14.81
C GLU A 35 8.10 -27.72 13.32
N ILE A 36 8.36 -26.53 12.77
CA ILE A 36 8.46 -26.32 11.32
C ILE A 36 9.87 -25.88 10.90
N LEU A 37 10.57 -25.06 11.70
CA LEU A 37 11.67 -24.26 11.15
C LEU A 37 13.01 -24.24 11.92
N PHE A 38 13.12 -24.17 13.27
CA PHE A 38 14.45 -23.87 13.87
C PHE A 38 14.80 -24.40 15.28
N ASN A 39 16.10 -24.69 15.40
CA ASN A 39 16.87 -24.99 16.61
C ASN A 39 16.93 -23.78 17.56
N ASP A 40 16.50 -23.96 18.81
CA ASP A 40 16.19 -22.89 19.80
C ASP A 40 17.31 -21.88 20.07
N ARG A 41 18.58 -22.27 19.89
CA ARG A 41 19.74 -21.45 20.25
C ARG A 41 19.93 -20.24 19.34
N LEU A 42 19.62 -20.36 18.05
CA LEU A 42 19.90 -19.32 17.05
C LEU A 42 18.97 -18.11 17.19
N ILE A 43 17.69 -18.35 17.49
CA ILE A 43 16.66 -17.30 17.54
C ILE A 43 16.84 -16.38 18.75
N LEU A 44 17.25 -16.91 19.89
CA LEU A 44 17.50 -16.12 21.10
C LEU A 44 18.77 -15.26 20.98
N LEU A 45 19.79 -15.74 20.27
CA LEU A 45 21.05 -15.05 20.05
C LEU A 45 20.92 -13.90 19.03
N GLU A 46 20.18 -14.14 17.95
CA GLU A 46 20.08 -13.23 16.79
C GLU A 46 18.76 -12.43 16.76
N ARG A 47 17.96 -12.43 17.84
CA ARG A 47 16.64 -11.78 17.93
C ARG A 47 16.59 -10.35 17.37
N ARG A 48 17.62 -9.55 17.63
CA ARG A 48 17.73 -8.16 17.13
C ARG A 48 17.90 -8.11 15.61
N LYS A 49 18.69 -9.02 15.02
CA LYS A 49 18.87 -9.08 13.57
C LYS A 49 17.60 -9.50 12.87
N LEU A 50 16.87 -10.47 13.43
CA LEU A 50 15.56 -10.88 12.91
C LEU A 50 14.53 -9.75 12.99
N ALA A 51 14.49 -8.99 14.09
CA ALA A 51 13.62 -7.82 14.20
C ALA A 51 13.91 -6.79 13.10
N ILE A 52 15.19 -6.47 12.86
CA ILE A 52 15.61 -5.55 11.79
C ILE A 52 15.19 -6.09 10.42
N LEU A 53 15.33 -7.40 10.18
CA LEU A 53 14.94 -8.05 8.93
C LEU A 53 13.43 -7.89 8.67
N PHE A 54 12.59 -8.15 9.69
CA PHE A 54 11.14 -7.96 9.60
C PHE A 54 10.74 -6.50 9.39
N PHE A 55 11.43 -5.55 10.05
CA PHE A 55 11.22 -4.13 9.79
C PHE A 55 11.56 -3.75 8.35
N CYS A 56 12.73 -4.16 7.84
CA CYS A 56 13.10 -3.92 6.45
C CYS A 56 12.06 -4.50 5.48
N LEU A 57 11.60 -5.74 5.71
CA LEU A 57 10.56 -6.36 4.89
C LEU A 57 9.26 -5.56 4.91
N SER A 58 8.83 -5.11 6.09
CA SER A 58 7.63 -4.27 6.26
C SER A 58 7.73 -2.97 5.46
N PHE A 59 8.86 -2.27 5.53
CA PHE A 59 9.09 -1.04 4.77
C PHE A 59 9.07 -1.28 3.26
N ILE A 60 9.65 -2.38 2.77
CA ILE A 60 9.63 -2.73 1.34
C ILE A 60 8.18 -2.94 0.86
N VAL A 61 7.40 -3.72 1.60
CA VAL A 61 6.00 -4.02 1.23
C VAL A 61 5.14 -2.76 1.28
N LEU A 62 5.28 -1.94 2.32
CA LEU A 62 4.56 -0.67 2.43
C LEU A 62 4.93 0.30 1.29
N PHE A 63 6.20 0.35 0.91
CA PHE A 63 6.67 1.17 -0.19
C PHE A 63 6.07 0.73 -1.54
N MET A 64 6.01 -0.58 -1.81
CA MET A 64 5.34 -1.11 -2.99
C MET A 64 3.85 -0.74 -3.02
N GLY A 65 3.14 -0.88 -1.88
CA GLY A 65 1.74 -0.49 -1.76
C GLY A 65 1.51 1.00 -2.03
N PHE A 66 2.40 1.86 -1.52
CA PHE A 66 2.32 3.31 -1.73
C PHE A 66 2.60 3.72 -3.19
N SER A 67 3.60 3.09 -3.83
CA SER A 67 3.92 3.32 -5.24
C SER A 67 2.74 2.95 -6.15
N SER A 68 2.13 1.78 -5.93
CA SER A 68 0.95 1.34 -6.68
C SER A 68 -0.23 2.32 -6.53
N LEU A 69 -0.50 2.79 -5.32
CA LEU A 69 -1.55 3.78 -5.06
C LEU A 69 -1.28 5.11 -5.79
N THR A 70 -0.02 5.53 -5.82
CA THR A 70 0.40 6.78 -6.47
C THR A 70 0.22 6.69 -7.99
N GLN A 71 0.61 5.57 -8.61
CA GLN A 71 0.40 5.34 -10.04
C GLN A 71 -1.07 5.35 -10.43
N LEU A 72 -1.92 4.69 -9.64
CA LEU A 72 -3.38 4.73 -9.84
C LEU A 72 -3.96 6.14 -9.73
N ARG A 73 -3.47 6.92 -8.76
CA ARG A 73 -3.89 8.31 -8.60
C ARG A 73 -3.46 9.16 -9.80
N LEU A 74 -2.23 9.00 -10.28
CA LEU A 74 -1.72 9.74 -11.44
C LEU A 74 -2.51 9.42 -12.70
N HIS A 75 -2.77 8.14 -12.98
CA HIS A 75 -3.58 7.73 -14.13
C HIS A 75 -5.00 8.32 -14.07
N LYS A 76 -5.64 8.27 -12.90
CA LYS A 76 -6.98 8.85 -12.72
C LYS A 76 -6.99 10.37 -12.92
N MET A 77 -5.96 11.07 -12.46
CA MET A 77 -5.80 12.51 -12.68
C MET A 77 -5.59 12.85 -14.17
N GLU A 78 -4.81 12.05 -14.89
CA GLU A 78 -4.60 12.24 -16.33
C GLU A 78 -5.91 12.04 -17.12
N GLU A 79 -6.68 11.01 -16.79
CA GLU A 79 -7.94 10.69 -17.47
C GLU A 79 -9.01 11.77 -17.21
N THR A 80 -9.12 12.26 -15.97
CA THR A 80 -9.99 13.40 -15.63
C THR A 80 -9.54 14.70 -16.31
N THR A 81 -8.23 14.91 -16.50
CA THR A 81 -7.71 16.09 -17.20
C THR A 81 -8.03 16.02 -18.70
N LYS A 82 -7.79 14.87 -19.33
CA LYS A 82 -8.10 14.64 -20.75
C LYS A 82 -9.59 14.82 -21.03
N SER A 83 -10.47 14.25 -20.20
CA SER A 83 -11.92 14.41 -20.36
C SER A 83 -12.36 15.86 -20.24
N LYS A 84 -11.85 16.63 -19.27
CA LYS A 84 -12.13 18.08 -19.16
C LYS A 84 -11.72 18.85 -20.42
N ILE A 85 -10.54 18.57 -20.96
CA ILE A 85 -10.05 19.21 -22.19
C ILE A 85 -10.96 18.88 -23.39
N VAL A 86 -11.35 17.62 -23.55
CA VAL A 86 -12.23 17.18 -24.64
C VAL A 86 -13.60 17.89 -24.56
N TRP A 87 -14.20 17.96 -23.38
CA TRP A 87 -15.48 18.65 -23.20
C TRP A 87 -15.38 20.16 -23.44
N GLN A 88 -14.26 20.80 -23.08
CA GLN A 88 -14.02 22.20 -23.42
C GLN A 88 -13.92 22.44 -24.93
N ILE A 89 -13.22 21.57 -25.66
CA ILE A 89 -13.10 21.66 -27.13
C ILE A 89 -14.48 21.46 -27.78
N LEU A 90 -15.24 20.47 -27.33
CA LEU A 90 -16.61 20.21 -27.80
C LEU A 90 -17.54 21.39 -27.53
N ALA A 91 -17.48 21.99 -26.34
CA ALA A 91 -18.28 23.16 -25.98
C ALA A 91 -17.96 24.37 -26.86
N ARG A 92 -16.68 24.54 -27.24
CA ARG A 92 -16.25 25.59 -28.17
C ARG A 92 -16.75 25.31 -29.60
N LYS A 93 -16.81 24.05 -30.02
CA LYS A 93 -17.28 23.66 -31.37
C LYS A 93 -18.79 23.70 -31.53
N TYR A 94 -19.54 23.37 -30.48
CA TYR A 94 -21.00 23.29 -30.46
C TYR A 94 -21.59 24.09 -29.29
N PRO A 95 -21.56 25.43 -29.35
CA PRO A 95 -21.90 26.29 -28.21
C PRO A 95 -23.38 26.20 -27.79
N ASN A 96 -24.28 25.80 -28.70
CA ASN A 96 -25.71 25.72 -28.46
C ASN A 96 -26.24 24.32 -28.13
N ASP A 97 -25.36 23.33 -28.01
CA ASP A 97 -25.77 21.98 -27.60
C ASP A 97 -26.07 21.93 -26.08
N LYS A 98 -27.25 21.42 -25.72
CA LYS A 98 -27.65 21.28 -24.31
C LYS A 98 -26.89 20.15 -23.60
N ILE A 99 -26.60 19.05 -24.29
CA ILE A 99 -25.98 17.85 -23.72
C ILE A 99 -24.54 18.18 -23.31
N ILE A 100 -23.80 18.87 -24.17
CA ILE A 100 -22.41 19.24 -23.92
C ILE A 100 -22.29 20.18 -22.71
N ARG A 101 -23.20 21.16 -22.59
CA ARG A 101 -23.21 22.10 -21.45
C ARG A 101 -23.56 21.42 -20.13
N GLU A 102 -24.45 20.44 -20.16
CA GLU A 102 -24.82 19.66 -18.98
C GLU A 102 -23.67 18.75 -18.52
N GLN A 103 -22.94 18.15 -19.46
CA GLN A 103 -21.73 17.36 -19.17
C GLN A 103 -20.58 18.21 -18.65
N LEU A 104 -20.39 19.42 -19.20
CA LEU A 104 -19.38 20.39 -18.73
C LEU A 104 -19.62 20.78 -17.26
N LYS A 105 -20.88 21.08 -16.90
CA LYS A 105 -21.27 21.35 -15.51
C LYS A 105 -21.00 20.16 -14.58
N LYS A 106 -21.28 18.93 -15.03
CA LYS A 106 -21.00 17.71 -14.25
C LYS A 106 -19.51 17.46 -14.04
N THR A 107 -18.64 17.94 -14.95
CA THR A 107 -17.19 17.83 -14.81
C THR A 107 -16.58 18.90 -13.89
N GLY A 108 -17.40 19.80 -13.32
CA GLY A 108 -16.98 20.83 -12.37
C GLY A 108 -16.35 22.06 -13.02
N LEU A 109 -16.75 22.36 -14.26
CA LEU A 109 -16.39 23.56 -15.03
C LEU A 109 -17.62 24.46 -15.24
#